data_AF-A0A151ZFE4-F1
#
_entry.id   AF-A0A151ZFE4-F1
#
_cell.length_a   1.000
_cell.length_b   1.000
_cell.length_c   1.000
_cell.angle_alpha   90.00
_cell.angle_beta   90.00
_cell.angle_gamma   90.00
#
_symmetry.space_group_name_H-M   'P 1'
#
loop_
_entity.id
_entity.type
_entity.pdbx_description
1 polymer ?
#
loop_
_entity_poly.entity_id
_entity_poly.type
_entity_poly.pdbx_seq_one_letter_code
_entity_poly.pdbx_strand_id
1 'polypeptide(L)'
;MDDSLFFKVLRNKVILNNIFSFVKDINLELLLNGDITKRGNKWNEIYEVDWMISNGHIGLFWEKFNIAKRMNDRYQLSFNLSSLILIFQTIKDIEQIKEIYDFIGDWIISRDEIFYGACDGGSVDIVKFLFERLPKTVRDSVLASKEPFIRSVKSGNRDLIKFIVENWSSVFTVTAVCVFELFKYGNDDLVNHPVEMDIEYLHYQCLFGKKKFIKELLFKIKDLETIMMIAIFNPSVTLKRKKYILSIIIDTGIGIDYSNLFINTIETGEIELFRQIFQQLTPNQIRLDEDGIMDKILEFNRIEMLEFLCENVPCFNRSPYSLGVFKEVNVEQCSLEMIEALHKHGQSINIRIRYVYRNNLDFDKSMLMWKYDREHFLNNLKTTIITNLKVLRCIYPHVKNEFNFTIARSLYSYPLVKEDIDFLFQNAGEKLKVNLDNIVIFIMFNARIDLLEYIWSNSEYLSTIRKLLNNESLIDYAIKSGHNPTFQFIRHYLGTQFKFNVYHLTLSLKYRNIEIVLFIHKQLESSKTSILNNVYTLIDMNDLPLVKYVTENYSFKVNYSFNSYLNFTIYQYLTDKERIN
;
A
#
# COMPACT_ATOMS: atom_id res chain seq x y z
N MET A 1 15.85 -16.34 -14.01
CA MET A 1 17.08 -15.63 -14.44
C MET A 1 18.21 -16.26 -13.65
N ASP A 2 19.36 -16.56 -14.25
CA ASP A 2 20.52 -17.04 -13.50
C ASP A 2 21.01 -15.91 -12.57
N ASP A 3 20.90 -16.11 -11.26
CA ASP A 3 21.33 -15.15 -10.24
C ASP A 3 22.78 -14.70 -10.46
N SER A 4 23.61 -15.53 -11.11
CA SER A 4 24.99 -15.18 -11.46
C SER A 4 25.10 -13.92 -12.32
N LEU A 5 24.15 -13.67 -13.22
CA LEU A 5 24.14 -12.49 -14.08
C LEU A 5 23.71 -11.23 -13.29
N PHE A 6 22.70 -11.37 -12.42
CA PHE A 6 22.26 -10.31 -11.52
C PHE A 6 23.39 -9.87 -10.58
N PHE A 7 24.12 -10.81 -9.99
CA PHE A 7 25.27 -10.52 -9.15
C PHE A 7 26.46 -9.94 -9.92
N LYS A 8 26.73 -10.37 -11.16
CA LYS A 8 27.76 -9.74 -12.02
C LYS A 8 27.44 -8.28 -12.33
N VAL A 9 26.16 -8.01 -12.58
CA VAL A 9 25.64 -6.65 -12.79
C VAL A 9 25.79 -5.80 -11.52
N LEU A 10 25.43 -6.34 -10.36
CA LEU A 10 25.56 -5.63 -9.08
C LEU A 10 27.03 -5.35 -8.70
N ARG A 11 27.94 -6.28 -9.00
CA ARG A 11 29.38 -6.14 -8.73
C ARG A 11 30.06 -5.15 -9.67
N ASN A 12 29.51 -4.93 -10.86
CA ASN A 12 30.03 -3.96 -11.80
C ASN A 12 29.52 -2.56 -11.45
N LYS A 13 30.33 -1.78 -10.72
CA LYS A 13 29.99 -0.41 -10.30
C LYS A 13 29.48 0.47 -11.45
N VAL A 14 29.98 0.30 -12.67
CA VAL A 14 29.56 1.09 -13.84
C VAL A 14 28.17 0.69 -14.31
N ILE A 15 27.90 -0.60 -14.47
CA ILE A 15 26.59 -1.09 -14.86
C ILE A 15 25.56 -0.79 -13.77
N LEU A 16 25.94 -0.99 -12.51
CA LEU A 16 25.13 -0.65 -11.35
C LEU A 16 24.74 0.83 -11.36
N ASN A 17 25.70 1.74 -11.59
CA ASN A 17 25.42 3.18 -11.71
C ASN A 17 24.48 3.49 -12.88
N ASN A 18 24.63 2.82 -14.03
CA ASN A 18 23.74 3.02 -15.18
C ASN A 18 22.33 2.49 -14.93
N ILE A 19 22.19 1.33 -14.29
CA ILE A 19 20.89 0.79 -13.87
C ILE A 19 20.26 1.71 -12.83
N PHE A 20 21.03 2.26 -11.90
CA PHE A 20 20.53 3.24 -10.93
C PHE A 20 20.09 4.54 -11.58
N SER A 21 20.84 5.05 -12.57
CA SER A 21 20.38 6.18 -13.37
C SER A 21 19.07 5.84 -14.05
N PHE A 22 19.02 4.69 -14.74
CA PHE A 22 17.84 4.26 -15.49
C PHE A 22 16.60 4.06 -14.62
N VAL A 23 16.70 3.39 -13.47
CA VAL A 23 15.53 3.19 -12.61
C VAL A 23 15.19 4.47 -11.83
N LYS A 24 16.15 5.36 -11.57
CA LYS A 24 15.83 6.72 -11.10
C LYS A 24 15.02 7.46 -12.17
N ASP A 25 15.40 7.33 -13.44
CA ASP A 25 14.70 7.92 -14.57
C ASP A 25 13.29 7.30 -14.75
N ILE A 26 13.14 5.98 -14.60
CA ILE A 26 11.82 5.29 -14.60
C ILE A 26 10.98 5.72 -13.39
N ASN A 27 11.56 5.77 -12.19
CA ASN A 27 10.83 6.19 -10.99
C ASN A 27 10.38 7.64 -11.07
N LEU A 28 11.19 8.47 -11.73
CA LEU A 28 10.80 9.81 -12.10
C LEU A 28 9.64 9.73 -13.09
N GLU A 29 9.75 9.01 -14.21
CA GLU A 29 8.69 8.85 -15.22
C GLU A 29 7.36 8.34 -14.63
N LEU A 30 7.38 7.30 -13.78
CA LEU A 30 6.22 6.76 -13.10
C LEU A 30 5.60 7.77 -12.12
N LEU A 31 6.44 8.55 -11.43
CA LEU A 31 5.97 9.70 -10.64
C LEU A 31 5.32 10.75 -11.55
N LEU A 32 5.92 11.05 -12.70
CA LEU A 32 5.38 12.02 -13.67
C LEU A 32 4.04 11.58 -14.23
N ASN A 33 3.80 10.26 -14.34
CA ASN A 33 2.58 9.65 -14.86
C ASN A 33 1.50 9.43 -13.78
N GLY A 34 1.76 9.77 -12.51
CA GLY A 34 0.83 9.54 -11.40
C GLY A 34 0.75 8.08 -10.93
N ASP A 35 1.59 7.21 -11.48
CA ASP A 35 1.69 5.78 -11.15
C ASP A 35 2.55 5.56 -9.89
N ILE A 36 2.24 6.27 -8.80
CA ILE A 36 3.03 6.26 -7.55
C ILE A 36 3.17 4.85 -6.97
N THR A 37 2.15 4.00 -7.16
CA THR A 37 2.13 2.60 -6.71
C THR A 37 3.10 1.70 -7.48
N LYS A 38 3.56 2.12 -8.66
CA LYS A 38 4.51 1.38 -9.49
C LYS A 38 5.96 1.82 -9.29
N ARG A 39 6.20 2.90 -8.53
CA ARG A 39 7.55 3.37 -8.23
C ARG A 39 8.30 2.27 -7.50
N GLY A 40 9.50 1.96 -7.97
CA GLY A 40 10.48 1.22 -7.17
C GLY A 40 10.72 1.98 -5.87
N ASN A 41 10.70 1.25 -4.76
CA ASN A 41 10.88 1.79 -3.43
C ASN A 41 12.26 2.50 -3.25
N LYS A 42 12.50 3.10 -2.08
CA LYS A 42 13.66 3.98 -1.89
C LYS A 42 14.97 3.22 -2.01
N TRP A 43 15.93 3.77 -2.76
CA TRP A 43 17.22 3.15 -3.09
C TRP A 43 18.10 2.73 -1.91
N ASN A 44 17.93 3.35 -0.75
CA ASN A 44 18.58 2.90 0.48
C ASN A 44 18.14 1.49 0.90
N GLU A 45 17.03 0.97 0.37
CA GLU A 45 16.53 -0.37 0.64
C GLU A 45 17.47 -1.49 0.17
N ILE A 46 18.34 -1.28 -0.83
CA ILE A 46 19.34 -2.30 -1.17
C ILE A 46 20.39 -2.51 -0.07
N TYR A 47 20.45 -1.59 0.91
CA TYR A 47 21.24 -1.70 2.14
C TYR A 47 20.38 -2.07 3.35
N GLU A 48 19.06 -2.15 3.17
CA GLU A 48 18.14 -2.65 4.17
C GLU A 48 18.11 -4.18 4.10
N VAL A 49 18.36 -4.80 5.24
CA VAL A 49 18.56 -6.24 5.34
C VAL A 49 17.25 -7.00 5.07
N ASP A 50 16.12 -6.46 5.52
CA ASP A 50 14.79 -6.99 5.23
C ASP A 50 14.48 -7.00 3.73
N TRP A 51 14.81 -5.94 2.98
CA TRP A 51 14.64 -5.91 1.54
C TRP A 51 15.46 -7.01 0.85
N MET A 52 16.74 -7.15 1.22
CA MET A 52 17.61 -8.18 0.62
C MET A 52 17.06 -9.59 0.87
N ILE A 53 16.60 -9.87 2.09
CA ILE A 53 16.15 -11.21 2.47
C ILE A 53 14.75 -11.52 1.92
N SER A 54 13.81 -10.57 2.00
CA SER A 54 12.44 -10.75 1.49
C SER A 54 12.39 -10.94 -0.03
N ASN A 55 13.38 -10.41 -0.77
CA ASN A 55 13.51 -10.61 -2.21
C ASN A 55 14.42 -11.81 -2.59
N GLY A 56 14.85 -12.62 -1.61
CA GLY A 56 15.67 -13.81 -1.85
C GLY A 56 17.14 -13.54 -2.20
N HIS A 57 17.63 -12.30 -2.04
CA HIS A 57 19.00 -11.90 -2.34
C HIS A 57 19.99 -12.21 -1.20
N ILE A 58 19.96 -13.45 -0.69
CA ILE A 58 20.79 -13.89 0.44
C ILE A 58 22.29 -13.75 0.14
N GLY A 59 22.72 -13.97 -1.11
CA GLY A 59 24.10 -13.75 -1.52
C GLY A 59 24.55 -12.28 -1.41
N LEU A 60 23.67 -11.33 -1.70
CA LEU A 60 23.96 -9.90 -1.56
C LEU A 60 24.08 -9.52 -0.10
N PHE A 61 23.17 -10.02 0.73
CA PHE A 61 23.22 -9.84 2.18
C PHE A 61 24.58 -10.30 2.73
N TRP A 62 25.03 -11.52 2.40
CA TRP A 62 26.33 -12.02 2.86
C TRP A 62 27.52 -11.22 2.32
N GLU A 63 27.49 -10.77 1.06
CA GLU A 63 28.55 -9.92 0.51
C GLU A 63 28.67 -8.61 1.32
N LYS A 64 27.54 -7.96 1.59
CA LYS A 64 27.48 -6.70 2.35
C LYS A 64 27.82 -6.92 3.82
N PHE A 65 27.32 -7.98 4.44
CA PHE A 65 27.64 -8.36 5.82
C PHE A 65 29.14 -8.58 5.98
N ASN A 66 29.79 -9.29 5.06
CA ASN A 66 31.23 -9.49 5.08
C ASN A 66 32.05 -8.22 4.84
N ILE A 67 31.54 -7.26 4.06
CA ILE A 67 32.16 -5.93 3.93
C ILE A 67 32.04 -5.17 5.25
N ALA A 68 30.83 -5.09 5.82
CA ALA A 68 30.56 -4.44 7.10
C ALA A 68 31.43 -5.02 8.23
N LYS A 69 31.53 -6.35 8.29
CA LYS A 69 32.37 -7.09 9.24
C LYS A 69 33.86 -6.78 9.06
N ARG A 70 34.39 -6.82 7.83
CA ARG A 70 35.80 -6.47 7.55
C ARG A 70 36.14 -5.03 7.88
N MET A 71 35.20 -4.12 7.67
CA MET A 71 35.35 -2.70 7.99
C MET A 71 35.08 -2.39 9.47
N ASN A 72 34.61 -3.38 10.24
CA ASN A 72 34.08 -3.21 11.59
C ASN A 72 33.04 -2.07 11.67
N ASP A 73 32.26 -1.89 10.60
CA ASP A 73 31.26 -0.83 10.46
C ASP A 73 29.87 -1.48 10.42
N ARG A 74 29.35 -1.78 11.62
CA ARG A 74 28.02 -2.36 11.82
C ARG A 74 26.87 -1.48 11.31
N TYR A 75 27.13 -0.22 10.94
CA TYR A 75 26.14 0.73 10.43
C TYR A 75 25.98 0.71 8.91
N GLN A 76 26.79 -0.08 8.19
CA GLN A 76 26.62 -0.24 6.74
C GLN A 76 25.36 -1.03 6.38
N LEU A 77 24.88 -1.84 7.32
CA LEU A 77 23.64 -2.58 7.20
C LEU A 77 22.62 -1.99 8.16
N SER A 78 21.43 -1.70 7.65
CA SER A 78 20.31 -1.28 8.48
C SER A 78 19.65 -2.54 9.04
N PHE A 79 19.98 -2.91 10.28
CA PHE A 79 19.28 -3.96 11.01
C PHE A 79 18.12 -3.36 11.78
N ASN A 80 16.90 -3.57 11.27
CA ASN A 80 15.67 -3.29 12.00
C ASN A 80 15.04 -4.60 12.53
N LEU A 81 13.99 -4.52 13.34
CA LEU A 81 13.33 -5.71 13.88
C LEU A 81 12.84 -6.66 12.76
N SER A 82 12.25 -6.13 11.69
CA SER A 82 11.76 -6.91 10.54
C SER A 82 12.89 -7.67 9.86
N SER A 83 14.06 -7.04 9.71
CA SER A 83 15.27 -7.63 9.12
C SER A 83 15.76 -8.81 9.93
N LEU A 84 15.77 -8.67 11.26
CA LEU A 84 16.16 -9.75 12.15
C LEU A 84 15.17 -10.91 12.08
N ILE A 85 13.86 -10.65 12.14
CA ILE A 85 12.82 -11.68 11.98
C ILE A 85 13.04 -12.45 10.67
N LEU A 86 13.27 -11.75 9.56
CA LEU A 86 13.54 -12.36 8.26
C LEU A 86 14.84 -13.17 8.23
N ILE A 87 15.93 -12.70 8.85
CA ILE A 87 17.17 -13.46 9.03
C ILE A 87 16.87 -14.82 9.64
N PHE A 88 16.18 -14.84 10.78
CA PHE A 88 15.89 -16.07 11.52
C PHE A 88 14.82 -16.96 10.84
N GLN A 89 13.95 -16.37 10.02
CA GLN A 89 13.02 -17.13 9.17
C GLN A 89 13.73 -17.81 8.01
N THR A 90 14.68 -17.13 7.35
CA THR A 90 15.22 -17.57 6.05
C THR A 90 16.53 -18.35 6.18
N ILE A 91 17.46 -17.92 7.03
CA ILE A 91 18.77 -18.58 7.17
C ILE A 91 18.62 -19.82 8.05
N LYS A 92 18.96 -20.99 7.50
CA LYS A 92 18.81 -22.28 8.20
C LYS A 92 20.10 -22.78 8.86
N ASP A 93 21.24 -22.26 8.42
CA ASP A 93 22.55 -22.62 8.94
C ASP A 93 22.79 -21.93 10.28
N ILE A 94 22.94 -22.73 11.33
CA ILE A 94 23.16 -22.25 12.70
C ILE A 94 24.50 -21.51 12.85
N GLU A 95 25.55 -21.91 12.14
CA GLU A 95 26.86 -21.26 12.25
C GLU A 95 26.82 -19.85 11.64
N GLN A 96 26.07 -19.68 10.55
CA GLN A 96 25.77 -18.37 9.97
C GLN A 96 24.99 -17.47 10.94
N ILE A 97 24.00 -18.03 11.64
CA ILE A 97 23.25 -17.28 12.66
C ILE A 97 24.14 -16.86 13.82
N LYS A 98 25.03 -17.74 14.29
CA LYS A 98 26.03 -17.41 15.32
C LYS A 98 26.95 -16.29 14.87
N GLU A 99 27.41 -16.32 13.61
CA GLU A 99 28.26 -15.27 13.06
C GLU A 99 27.57 -13.91 13.03
N ILE A 100 26.29 -13.88 12.62
CA ILE A 100 25.47 -12.66 12.66
C ILE A 100 25.28 -12.19 14.10
N TYR A 101 24.98 -13.11 15.02
CA TYR A 101 24.83 -12.83 16.45
C TYR A 101 26.10 -12.20 17.03
N ASP A 102 27.27 -12.76 16.76
CA ASP A 102 28.56 -12.28 17.28
C ASP A 102 28.92 -10.89 16.74
N PHE A 103 28.57 -10.59 15.48
CA PHE A 103 28.81 -9.28 14.88
C PHE A 103 27.85 -8.20 15.41
N ILE A 104 26.59 -8.56 15.61
CA ILE A 104 25.53 -7.64 16.01
C ILE A 104 25.54 -7.42 17.53
N GLY A 105 25.66 -8.49 18.31
CA GLY A 105 25.64 -8.54 19.77
C GLY A 105 24.28 -8.95 20.37
N ASP A 106 24.24 -9.08 21.70
CA ASP A 106 23.11 -9.61 22.50
C ASP A 106 21.77 -8.89 22.28
N TRP A 107 21.77 -7.67 21.74
CA TRP A 107 20.54 -6.94 21.48
C TRP A 107 19.66 -7.63 20.42
N ILE A 108 20.24 -8.49 19.57
CA ILE A 108 19.53 -9.29 18.57
C ILE A 108 18.52 -10.28 19.19
N ILE A 109 18.60 -10.55 20.49
CA ILE A 109 17.69 -11.46 21.20
C ILE A 109 16.90 -10.77 22.32
N SER A 110 16.87 -9.43 22.30
CA SER A 110 16.19 -8.63 23.32
C SER A 110 14.66 -8.61 23.16
N ARG A 111 14.13 -9.18 22.08
CA ARG A 111 12.69 -9.17 21.80
C ARG A 111 12.15 -10.55 21.42
N ASP A 112 10.92 -10.81 21.81
CA ASP A 112 10.23 -12.08 21.60
C ASP A 112 9.85 -12.31 20.13
N GLU A 113 9.62 -11.24 19.36
CA GLU A 113 9.24 -11.36 17.94
C GLU A 113 10.33 -12.06 17.11
N ILE A 114 11.59 -11.93 17.51
CA ILE A 114 12.74 -12.58 16.86
C ILE A 114 12.69 -14.10 17.09
N PHE A 115 12.31 -14.53 18.29
CA PHE A 115 12.09 -15.94 18.59
C PHE A 115 10.91 -16.50 17.77
N TYR A 116 9.81 -15.75 17.66
CA TYR A 116 8.67 -16.15 16.82
C TYR A 116 9.06 -16.28 15.34
N GLY A 117 9.93 -15.41 14.83
CA GLY A 117 10.51 -15.51 13.49
C GLY A 117 11.30 -16.80 13.27
N ALA A 118 12.15 -17.18 14.23
CA ALA A 118 12.87 -18.44 14.17
C ALA A 118 11.94 -19.67 14.16
N CYS A 119 10.85 -19.63 14.94
CA CYS A 119 9.83 -20.68 14.93
C CYS A 119 9.13 -20.79 13.58
N ASP A 120 8.81 -19.66 12.95
CA ASP A 120 8.19 -19.59 11.62
C ASP A 120 9.14 -20.14 10.54
N GLY A 121 10.45 -19.93 10.73
CA GLY A 121 11.50 -20.54 9.93
C GLY A 121 11.61 -22.06 10.10
N GLY A 122 11.11 -22.65 11.20
CA GLY A 122 11.13 -24.10 11.34
C GLY A 122 12.51 -24.72 11.61
N SER A 123 13.54 -23.95 12.01
CA SER A 123 14.85 -24.53 12.33
C SER A 123 14.96 -24.81 13.83
N VAL A 124 14.96 -26.09 14.21
CA VAL A 124 15.01 -26.54 15.61
C VAL A 124 16.30 -26.08 16.30
N ASP A 125 17.44 -26.16 15.63
CA ASP A 125 18.73 -25.81 16.21
C ASP A 125 18.87 -24.31 16.48
N ILE A 126 18.34 -23.49 15.56
CA ILE A 126 18.28 -22.03 15.74
C ILE A 126 17.35 -21.67 16.92
N VAL A 127 16.17 -22.30 16.99
CA VAL A 127 15.24 -22.05 18.10
C VAL A 127 15.84 -22.46 19.45
N LYS A 128 16.54 -23.60 19.53
CA LYS A 128 17.27 -24.02 20.75
C LYS A 128 18.37 -23.03 21.13
N PHE A 129 19.20 -22.64 20.16
CA PHE A 129 20.27 -21.66 20.37
C PHE A 129 19.75 -20.33 20.92
N LEU A 130 18.65 -19.83 20.36
CA LEU A 130 18.00 -18.61 20.83
C LEU A 130 17.45 -18.80 22.25
N PHE A 131 16.71 -19.88 22.49
CA PHE A 131 16.07 -20.16 23.77
C PHE A 131 17.07 -20.16 24.93
N GLU A 132 18.23 -20.78 24.74
CA GLU A 132 19.32 -20.84 25.72
C GLU A 132 19.90 -19.46 26.06
N ARG A 133 19.91 -18.53 25.10
CA ARG A 133 20.49 -17.19 25.23
C ARG A 133 19.48 -16.10 25.60
N LEU A 134 18.17 -16.35 25.42
CA LEU A 134 17.12 -15.37 25.72
C LEU A 134 17.28 -14.76 27.12
N PRO A 135 17.21 -13.43 27.26
CA PRO A 135 17.10 -12.80 28.57
C PRO A 135 15.90 -13.38 29.34
N LYS A 136 16.03 -13.54 30.65
CA LYS A 136 14.98 -14.17 31.49
C LYS A 136 13.60 -13.55 31.26
N THR A 137 13.52 -12.22 31.19
CA THR A 137 12.28 -11.47 30.93
C THR A 137 11.63 -11.83 29.59
N VAL A 138 12.44 -12.01 28.55
CA VAL A 138 11.96 -12.41 27.21
C VAL A 138 11.56 -13.87 27.22
N ARG A 139 12.36 -14.75 27.84
CA ARG A 139 12.06 -16.18 27.97
C ARG A 139 10.71 -16.40 28.65
N ASP A 140 10.46 -15.73 29.77
CA ASP A 140 9.18 -15.83 30.51
C ASP A 140 8.00 -15.35 29.63
N SER A 141 8.19 -14.28 28.85
CA SER A 141 7.19 -13.78 27.89
C SER A 141 6.88 -14.78 26.78
N VAL A 142 7.92 -15.36 26.15
CA VAL A 142 7.76 -16.37 25.11
C VAL A 142 7.08 -17.62 25.67
N LEU A 143 7.45 -18.07 26.88
CA LEU A 143 6.84 -19.22 27.57
C LEU A 143 5.36 -19.03 27.90
N ALA A 144 4.91 -17.79 28.11
CA ALA A 144 3.51 -17.46 28.36
C ALA A 144 2.67 -17.31 27.07
N SER A 145 3.31 -17.25 25.89
CA SER A 145 2.65 -16.98 24.61
C SER A 145 2.34 -18.27 23.83
N LYS A 146 1.22 -18.27 23.10
CA LYS A 146 0.87 -19.34 22.13
C LYS A 146 1.57 -19.18 20.76
N GLU A 147 2.16 -18.01 20.50
CA GLU A 147 2.76 -17.67 19.20
C GLU A 147 3.86 -18.65 18.76
N PRO A 148 4.81 -19.10 19.62
CA PRO A 148 5.84 -20.05 19.21
C PRO A 148 5.28 -21.32 18.58
N PHE A 149 4.19 -21.86 19.13
CA PHE A 149 3.54 -23.05 18.58
C PHE A 149 2.83 -22.76 17.28
N ILE A 150 2.02 -21.71 17.22
CA ILE A 150 1.31 -21.32 15.98
C ILE A 150 2.32 -21.17 14.82
N ARG A 151 3.44 -20.49 15.08
CA ARG A 151 4.53 -20.29 14.10
C ARG A 151 5.24 -21.61 13.75
N SER A 152 5.47 -22.47 14.73
CA SER A 152 6.07 -23.79 14.48
C SER A 152 5.16 -24.69 13.63
N VAL A 153 3.84 -24.66 13.87
CA VAL A 153 2.86 -25.39 13.07
C VAL A 153 2.82 -24.87 11.64
N LYS A 154 2.86 -23.54 11.46
CA LYS A 154 2.97 -22.89 10.15
C LYS A 154 4.19 -23.32 9.36
N SER A 155 5.33 -23.50 10.04
CA SER A 155 6.58 -23.95 9.41
C SER A 155 6.50 -25.38 8.88
N GLY A 156 5.57 -26.20 9.37
CA GLY A 156 5.45 -27.62 9.05
C GLY A 156 6.55 -28.52 9.65
N ASN A 157 7.49 -27.97 10.43
CA ASN A 157 8.54 -28.77 11.05
C ASN A 157 8.02 -29.49 12.32
N ARG A 158 7.79 -30.80 12.20
CA ARG A 158 7.27 -31.66 13.28
C ARG A 158 8.19 -31.73 14.50
N ASP A 159 9.51 -31.75 14.31
CA ASP A 159 10.46 -31.83 15.41
C ASP A 159 10.48 -30.52 16.20
N LEU A 160 10.29 -29.39 15.51
CA LEU A 160 10.11 -28.11 16.18
C LEU A 160 8.80 -28.07 16.98
N ILE A 161 7.68 -28.52 16.40
CA ILE A 161 6.40 -28.58 17.11
C ILE A 161 6.53 -29.41 18.38
N LYS A 162 7.18 -30.58 18.31
CA LYS A 162 7.45 -31.43 19.48
C LYS A 162 8.30 -30.70 20.52
N PHE A 163 9.41 -30.08 20.10
CA PHE A 163 10.27 -29.31 20.99
C PHE A 163 9.49 -28.21 21.73
N ILE A 164 8.63 -27.47 21.04
CA ILE A 164 7.78 -26.44 21.66
C ILE A 164 6.80 -27.09 22.66
N VAL A 165 6.09 -28.14 22.28
CA VAL A 165 5.12 -28.83 23.17
C VAL A 165 5.80 -29.37 24.44
N GLU A 166 6.99 -29.94 24.31
CA GLU A 166 7.77 -30.48 25.43
C GLU A 166 8.24 -29.39 26.41
N ASN A 167 8.53 -28.18 25.93
CA ASN A 167 9.11 -27.09 26.74
C ASN A 167 8.09 -26.03 27.20
N TRP A 168 6.86 -26.03 26.69
CA TRP A 168 5.79 -25.04 26.99
C TRP A 168 4.54 -25.67 27.64
N SER A 169 4.71 -26.78 28.37
CA SER A 169 3.60 -27.64 28.86
C SER A 169 2.50 -26.93 29.65
N SER A 170 2.75 -25.75 30.22
CA SER A 170 1.76 -24.98 31.00
C SER A 170 0.77 -24.16 30.16
N VAL A 171 1.08 -23.86 28.89
CA VAL A 171 0.19 -23.09 27.98
C VAL A 171 -0.61 -24.02 27.05
N PHE A 172 -0.11 -25.25 26.84
CA PHE A 172 -0.69 -26.25 25.93
C PHE A 172 -1.75 -27.16 26.55
N THR A 173 -2.62 -26.64 27.43
CA THR A 173 -4.00 -27.14 27.38
C THR A 173 -4.49 -26.84 25.97
N VAL A 174 -4.49 -27.85 25.10
CA VAL A 174 -4.79 -27.79 23.66
C VAL A 174 -6.05 -26.94 23.43
N THR A 175 -5.85 -25.63 23.23
CA THR A 175 -6.95 -24.69 22.99
C THR A 175 -7.49 -24.97 21.59
N ALA A 176 -8.77 -24.69 21.35
CA ALA A 176 -9.39 -24.80 20.03
C ALA A 176 -8.53 -24.12 18.93
N VAL A 177 -7.87 -23.01 19.27
CA VAL A 177 -6.92 -22.29 18.39
C VAL A 177 -5.71 -23.14 17.97
N CYS A 178 -5.11 -23.91 18.87
CA CYS A 178 -3.94 -24.74 18.55
C CYS A 178 -4.32 -25.91 17.63
N VAL A 179 -5.48 -26.51 17.91
CA VAL A 179 -6.08 -27.58 17.10
C VAL A 179 -6.40 -27.07 15.69
N PHE A 180 -6.98 -25.87 15.60
CA PHE A 180 -7.28 -25.22 14.34
C PHE A 180 -6.03 -25.04 13.48
N GLU A 181 -4.95 -24.49 14.03
CA GLU A 181 -3.72 -24.29 13.26
C GLU A 181 -3.12 -25.65 12.83
N LEU A 182 -3.17 -26.69 13.67
CA LEU A 182 -2.76 -28.04 13.26
C LEU A 182 -3.56 -28.56 12.06
N PHE A 183 -4.89 -28.48 12.10
CA PHE A 183 -5.73 -28.88 10.97
C PHE A 183 -5.46 -28.05 9.71
N LYS A 184 -5.36 -26.73 9.87
CA LYS A 184 -5.12 -25.78 8.78
C LYS A 184 -3.85 -26.09 7.99
N TYR A 185 -2.80 -26.56 8.67
CA TYR A 185 -1.52 -26.92 8.06
C TYR A 185 -1.33 -28.43 7.86
N GLY A 186 -2.39 -29.25 8.01
CA GLY A 186 -2.34 -30.69 7.73
C GLY A 186 -1.54 -31.52 8.74
N ASN A 187 -1.47 -31.08 9.99
CA ASN A 187 -0.80 -31.74 11.11
C ASN A 187 -1.83 -32.37 12.08
N ASP A 188 -2.94 -32.89 11.55
CA ASP A 188 -4.06 -33.40 12.35
C ASP A 188 -3.73 -34.67 13.14
N ASP A 189 -2.73 -35.42 12.70
CA ASP A 189 -2.20 -36.58 13.43
C ASP A 189 -1.48 -36.20 14.74
N LEU A 190 -1.10 -34.93 14.91
CA LEU A 190 -0.50 -34.44 16.16
C LEU A 190 -1.54 -34.10 17.24
N VAL A 191 -2.84 -34.17 16.93
CA VAL A 191 -3.92 -33.96 17.90
C VAL A 191 -4.11 -35.24 18.72
N ASN A 192 -3.29 -35.40 19.77
CA ASN A 192 -3.25 -36.63 20.59
C ASN A 192 -4.40 -36.78 21.60
N HIS A 193 -5.36 -35.84 21.66
CA HIS A 193 -6.47 -35.88 22.63
C HIS A 193 -7.83 -35.65 21.97
N PRO A 194 -8.89 -36.32 22.43
CA PRO A 194 -10.26 -35.98 22.05
C PRO A 194 -10.57 -34.59 22.59
N VAL A 195 -10.49 -33.59 21.71
CA VAL A 195 -10.93 -32.22 22.00
C VAL A 195 -12.45 -32.29 22.14
N GLU A 196 -13.02 -31.73 23.22
CA GLU A 196 -14.47 -31.58 23.33
C GLU A 196 -14.99 -30.87 22.08
N MET A 197 -15.91 -31.52 21.37
CA MET A 197 -16.39 -31.04 20.08
C MET A 197 -17.25 -29.79 20.26
N ASP A 198 -16.73 -28.63 19.87
CA ASP A 198 -17.47 -27.38 19.80
C ASP A 198 -17.81 -26.98 18.34
N ILE A 199 -18.58 -25.90 18.21
CA ILE A 199 -19.03 -25.33 16.93
C ILE A 199 -17.84 -24.95 16.03
N GLU A 200 -16.71 -24.56 16.62
CA GLU A 200 -15.50 -24.18 15.89
C GLU A 200 -14.91 -25.40 15.18
N TYR A 201 -14.75 -26.53 15.88
CA TYR A 201 -14.28 -27.80 15.30
C TYR A 201 -15.07 -28.22 14.05
N LEU A 202 -16.39 -28.06 14.10
CA LEU A 202 -17.34 -28.40 13.03
C LEU A 202 -17.24 -27.49 11.81
N HIS A 203 -17.18 -26.18 12.05
CA HIS A 203 -16.92 -25.20 11.00
C HIS A 203 -15.63 -25.55 10.23
N TYR A 204 -14.59 -26.01 10.93
CA TYR A 204 -13.33 -26.40 10.29
C TYR A 204 -13.44 -27.68 9.45
N GLN A 205 -14.14 -28.71 9.93
CA GLN A 205 -14.36 -29.92 9.13
C GLN A 205 -15.15 -29.63 7.84
N CYS A 206 -16.07 -28.66 7.88
CA CYS A 206 -16.79 -28.18 6.70
C CYS A 206 -15.87 -27.47 5.69
N LEU A 207 -14.93 -26.62 6.14
CA LEU A 207 -13.97 -25.92 5.26
C LEU A 207 -13.02 -26.89 4.52
N PHE A 208 -12.62 -27.98 5.18
CA PHE A 208 -11.71 -28.98 4.60
C PHE A 208 -12.41 -30.12 3.86
N GLY A 209 -13.75 -30.15 3.82
CA GLY A 209 -14.52 -31.04 2.96
C GLY A 209 -14.46 -32.53 3.34
N LYS A 210 -14.25 -32.86 4.62
CA LYS A 210 -14.23 -34.27 5.07
C LYS A 210 -15.66 -34.84 5.08
N LYS A 211 -16.08 -35.38 3.92
CA LYS A 211 -17.43 -35.92 3.58
C LYS A 211 -18.05 -36.82 4.65
N LYS A 212 -17.22 -37.63 5.34
CA LYS A 212 -17.69 -38.62 6.32
C LYS A 212 -18.27 -37.95 7.58
N PHE A 213 -17.68 -36.85 8.03
CA PHE A 213 -18.06 -36.21 9.29
C PHE A 213 -19.27 -35.30 9.15
N ILE A 214 -19.41 -34.57 8.05
CA ILE A 214 -20.51 -33.61 7.86
C ILE A 214 -21.87 -34.30 8.00
N LYS A 215 -22.09 -35.43 7.30
CA LYS A 215 -23.39 -36.13 7.33
C LYS A 215 -23.78 -36.65 8.72
N GLU A 216 -22.82 -37.11 9.51
CA GLU A 216 -23.06 -37.63 10.86
C GLU A 216 -23.32 -36.50 11.88
N LEU A 217 -22.84 -35.30 11.58
CA LEU A 217 -22.91 -34.14 12.47
C LEU A 217 -24.09 -33.19 12.18
N LEU A 218 -24.66 -33.23 10.97
CA LEU A 218 -25.77 -32.37 10.51
C LEU A 218 -26.98 -32.34 11.47
N PHE A 219 -27.24 -33.42 12.21
CA PHE A 219 -28.43 -33.54 13.06
C PHE A 219 -28.25 -33.01 14.50
N LYS A 220 -27.05 -32.58 14.88
CA LYS A 220 -26.73 -32.25 16.29
C LYS A 220 -26.52 -30.77 16.58
N ILE A 221 -26.53 -29.91 15.56
CA ILE A 221 -26.06 -28.52 15.68
C ILE A 221 -27.19 -27.56 15.37
N LYS A 222 -27.52 -26.71 16.34
CA LYS A 222 -28.58 -25.71 16.24
C LYS A 222 -28.25 -24.55 15.28
N ASP A 223 -26.95 -24.30 15.05
CA ASP A 223 -26.43 -23.15 14.27
C ASP A 223 -25.84 -23.54 12.90
N LEU A 224 -26.32 -24.67 12.33
CA LEU A 224 -25.80 -25.22 11.09
C LEU A 224 -25.89 -24.25 9.90
N GLU A 225 -26.97 -23.46 9.83
CA GLU A 225 -27.17 -22.43 8.81
C GLU A 225 -26.00 -21.44 8.79
N THR A 226 -25.64 -20.88 9.94
CA THR A 226 -24.54 -19.91 10.07
C THR A 226 -23.22 -20.50 9.61
N ILE A 227 -22.93 -21.75 9.99
CA ILE A 227 -21.69 -22.44 9.61
C ILE A 227 -21.61 -22.64 8.09
N MET A 228 -22.71 -23.06 7.47
CA MET A 228 -22.76 -23.30 6.03
C MET A 228 -22.67 -22.00 5.24
N MET A 229 -23.29 -20.92 5.72
CA MET A 229 -23.16 -19.58 5.15
C MET A 229 -21.71 -19.10 5.19
N ILE A 230 -21.03 -19.22 6.34
CA ILE A 230 -19.61 -18.85 6.46
C ILE A 230 -18.77 -19.67 5.48
N ALA A 231 -19.05 -20.97 5.34
CA ALA A 231 -18.29 -21.84 4.44
C ALA A 231 -18.52 -21.51 2.95
N ILE A 232 -19.74 -21.15 2.54
CA ILE A 232 -20.04 -20.74 1.16
C ILE A 232 -19.36 -19.42 0.81
N PHE A 233 -19.31 -18.45 1.73
CA PHE A 233 -18.72 -17.14 1.45
C PHE A 233 -17.24 -17.03 1.79
N ASN A 234 -16.63 -18.06 2.37
CA ASN A 234 -15.20 -18.06 2.65
C ASN A 234 -14.40 -18.04 1.33
N PRO A 235 -13.55 -17.02 1.09
CA PRO A 235 -12.78 -16.89 -0.15
C PRO A 235 -11.72 -18.00 -0.32
N SER A 236 -11.35 -18.70 0.76
CA SER A 236 -10.40 -19.83 0.72
C SER A 236 -11.05 -21.13 0.22
N VAL A 237 -12.37 -21.18 0.11
CA VAL A 237 -13.12 -22.36 -0.33
C VAL A 237 -13.27 -22.30 -1.84
N THR A 238 -12.77 -23.33 -2.54
CA THR A 238 -12.89 -23.41 -4.01
C THR A 238 -14.36 -23.41 -4.45
N LEU A 239 -14.68 -22.82 -5.61
CA LEU A 239 -16.04 -22.82 -6.17
C LEU A 239 -16.67 -24.22 -6.24
N LYS A 240 -15.88 -25.26 -6.58
CA LYS A 240 -16.35 -26.66 -6.59
C LYS A 240 -16.87 -27.10 -5.20
N ARG A 241 -16.18 -26.70 -4.13
CA ARG A 241 -16.59 -26.98 -2.75
C ARG A 241 -17.80 -26.14 -2.35
N LYS A 242 -17.86 -24.87 -2.73
CA LYS A 242 -19.03 -24.01 -2.47
C LYS A 242 -20.29 -24.59 -3.12
N LYS A 243 -20.21 -24.98 -4.40
CA LYS A 243 -21.30 -25.68 -5.11
C LYS A 243 -21.72 -26.97 -4.40
N TYR A 244 -20.76 -27.73 -3.87
CA TYR A 244 -21.05 -28.94 -3.10
C TYR A 244 -21.74 -28.66 -1.76
N ILE A 245 -21.31 -27.62 -1.04
CA ILE A 245 -21.95 -27.19 0.21
C ILE A 245 -23.38 -26.72 -0.10
N LEU A 246 -23.56 -25.91 -1.15
CA LEU A 246 -24.87 -25.46 -1.60
C LEU A 246 -25.79 -26.63 -1.99
N SER A 247 -25.28 -27.65 -2.69
CA SER A 247 -26.09 -28.83 -3.00
C SER A 247 -26.53 -29.57 -1.74
N ILE A 248 -25.67 -29.66 -0.71
CA ILE A 248 -26.08 -30.24 0.58
C ILE A 248 -27.19 -29.41 1.22
N ILE A 249 -27.10 -28.08 1.20
CA ILE A 249 -28.12 -27.18 1.74
C ILE A 249 -29.47 -27.43 1.06
N ILE A 250 -29.47 -27.43 -0.28
CA ILE A 250 -30.67 -27.63 -1.09
C ILE A 250 -31.26 -29.02 -0.80
N ASP A 251 -30.44 -30.07 -0.83
CA ASP A 251 -30.88 -31.45 -0.61
C ASP A 251 -31.44 -31.69 0.80
N THR A 252 -30.93 -30.98 1.80
CA THR A 252 -31.35 -31.13 3.20
C THR A 252 -32.57 -30.30 3.57
N GLY A 253 -32.98 -29.35 2.72
CA GLY A 253 -34.14 -28.49 2.98
C GLY A 253 -33.96 -27.61 4.22
N ILE A 254 -32.72 -27.31 4.60
CA ILE A 254 -32.43 -26.34 5.68
C ILE A 254 -33.06 -25.02 5.26
N GLY A 255 -33.87 -24.43 6.14
CA GLY A 255 -34.63 -23.20 5.90
C GLY A 255 -33.72 -21.97 5.81
N ILE A 256 -32.86 -21.91 4.81
CA ILE A 256 -31.93 -20.80 4.57
C ILE A 256 -32.68 -19.64 3.91
N ASP A 257 -32.35 -18.43 4.35
CA ASP A 257 -32.71 -17.22 3.64
C ASP A 257 -31.93 -17.10 2.32
N TYR A 258 -32.51 -17.65 1.25
CA TYR A 258 -31.94 -17.61 -0.09
C TYR A 258 -31.77 -16.18 -0.62
N SER A 259 -32.51 -15.18 -0.12
CA SER A 259 -32.32 -13.78 -0.52
C SER A 259 -30.99 -13.26 0.00
N ASN A 260 -30.69 -13.47 1.28
CA ASN A 260 -29.39 -13.13 1.85
C ASN A 260 -28.24 -13.88 1.17
N LEU A 261 -28.43 -15.17 0.89
CA LEU A 261 -27.45 -15.97 0.14
C LEU A 261 -27.21 -15.39 -1.27
N PHE A 262 -28.26 -14.95 -1.95
CA PHE A 262 -28.19 -14.34 -3.28
C PHE A 262 -27.43 -13.01 -3.26
N ILE A 263 -27.72 -12.11 -2.33
CA ILE A 263 -26.99 -10.83 -2.17
C ILE A 263 -25.49 -11.08 -1.97
N ASN A 264 -25.13 -12.00 -1.07
CA ASN A 264 -23.73 -12.32 -0.80
C ASN A 264 -22.99 -12.90 -2.03
N THR A 265 -23.71 -13.55 -2.96
CA THR A 265 -23.09 -13.96 -4.23
C THR A 265 -22.75 -12.80 -5.14
N ILE A 266 -23.50 -11.69 -5.07
CA ILE A 266 -23.17 -10.44 -5.78
C ILE A 266 -21.87 -9.86 -5.22
N GLU A 267 -21.75 -9.80 -3.89
CA GLU A 267 -20.55 -9.30 -3.23
C GLU A 267 -19.31 -10.11 -3.61
N THR A 268 -19.42 -11.44 -3.62
CA THR A 268 -18.30 -12.34 -3.99
C THR A 268 -18.02 -12.41 -5.50
N GLY A 269 -18.99 -12.06 -6.35
CA GLY A 269 -18.84 -12.08 -7.82
C GLY A 269 -18.89 -13.48 -8.44
N GLU A 270 -19.36 -14.49 -7.71
CA GLU A 270 -19.41 -15.88 -8.20
C GLU A 270 -20.67 -16.13 -9.05
N ILE A 271 -20.65 -15.71 -10.33
CA ILE A 271 -21.80 -15.78 -11.27
C ILE A 271 -22.43 -17.18 -11.35
N GLU A 272 -21.62 -18.22 -11.27
CA GLU A 272 -22.07 -19.60 -11.34
C GLU A 272 -22.87 -20.03 -10.09
N LEU A 273 -22.48 -19.54 -8.92
CA LEU A 273 -23.20 -19.78 -7.67
C LEU A 273 -24.47 -18.93 -7.64
N PHE A 274 -24.37 -17.67 -8.09
CA PHE A 274 -25.49 -16.76 -8.27
C PHE A 274 -26.58 -17.36 -9.16
N ARG A 275 -26.23 -17.92 -10.33
CA ARG A 275 -27.17 -18.62 -11.23
C ARG A 275 -27.84 -19.82 -10.57
N GLN A 276 -27.09 -20.62 -9.81
CA GLN A 276 -27.64 -21.79 -9.11
C GLN A 276 -28.63 -21.38 -8.01
N ILE A 277 -28.32 -20.34 -7.24
CA ILE A 277 -29.20 -19.81 -6.20
C ILE A 277 -30.43 -19.15 -6.83
N PHE A 278 -30.26 -18.41 -7.92
CA PHE A 278 -31.36 -17.80 -8.66
C PHE A 278 -32.44 -18.81 -9.05
N GLN A 279 -32.04 -20.01 -9.47
CA GLN A 279 -32.98 -21.09 -9.82
C GLN A 279 -33.79 -21.61 -8.63
N GLN A 280 -33.34 -21.37 -7.39
CA GLN A 280 -34.04 -21.75 -6.17
C GLN A 280 -34.98 -20.64 -5.66
N LEU A 281 -34.85 -19.41 -6.16
CA LEU A 281 -35.67 -18.28 -5.75
C LEU A 281 -37.05 -18.29 -6.42
N THR A 282 -38.09 -18.05 -5.64
CA THR A 282 -39.42 -17.76 -6.19
C THR A 282 -39.46 -16.34 -6.76
N PRO A 283 -40.33 -16.04 -7.75
CA PRO A 283 -40.48 -14.69 -8.30
C PRO A 283 -40.77 -13.62 -7.24
N ASN A 284 -41.43 -13.98 -6.13
CA ASN A 284 -41.72 -13.06 -5.03
C ASN A 284 -40.49 -12.74 -4.19
N GLN A 285 -39.58 -13.69 -3.98
CA GLN A 285 -38.33 -13.45 -3.26
C GLN A 285 -37.40 -12.50 -4.03
N ILE A 286 -37.40 -12.60 -5.36
CA ILE A 286 -36.62 -11.72 -6.24
C ILE A 286 -37.15 -10.27 -6.19
N ARG A 287 -38.47 -10.08 -6.14
CA ARG A 287 -39.12 -8.76 -6.15
C ARG A 287 -38.93 -7.95 -4.88
N LEU A 288 -38.74 -8.60 -3.73
CA LEU A 288 -38.72 -7.93 -2.43
C LEU A 288 -37.44 -7.13 -2.15
N ASP A 289 -36.39 -7.34 -2.95
CA ASP A 289 -35.08 -6.71 -2.74
C ASP A 289 -34.43 -6.18 -4.04
N GLU A 290 -35.24 -5.79 -5.03
CA GLU A 290 -34.71 -5.27 -6.32
C GLU A 290 -33.76 -4.07 -6.12
N ASP A 291 -34.06 -3.20 -5.17
CA ASP A 291 -33.22 -2.05 -4.83
C ASP A 291 -31.88 -2.47 -4.22
N GLY A 292 -31.87 -3.39 -3.25
CA GLY A 292 -30.66 -3.88 -2.61
C GLY A 292 -29.77 -4.67 -3.56
N ILE A 293 -30.37 -5.50 -4.41
CA ILE A 293 -29.67 -6.26 -5.46
C ILE A 293 -28.99 -5.30 -6.44
N MET A 294 -29.72 -4.30 -6.95
CA MET A 294 -29.15 -3.34 -7.91
C MET A 294 -28.05 -2.49 -7.29
N ASP A 295 -28.24 -2.01 -6.05
CA ASP A 295 -27.22 -1.25 -5.32
C ASP A 295 -25.95 -2.06 -5.15
N LYS A 296 -26.06 -3.36 -4.82
CA LYS A 296 -24.91 -4.26 -4.69
C LYS A 296 -24.24 -4.56 -6.03
N ILE A 297 -25.01 -4.74 -7.10
CA ILE A 297 -24.44 -4.94 -8.44
C ILE A 297 -23.64 -3.72 -8.90
N LEU A 298 -24.14 -2.52 -8.62
CA LEU A 298 -23.45 -1.27 -8.93
C LEU A 298 -22.22 -1.08 -8.04
N GLU A 299 -22.37 -1.29 -6.72
CA GLU A 299 -21.30 -1.19 -5.72
C GLU A 299 -20.11 -2.11 -6.07
N PHE A 300 -20.39 -3.35 -6.47
CA PHE A 300 -19.38 -4.36 -6.79
C PHE A 300 -19.10 -4.51 -8.29
N ASN A 301 -19.68 -3.65 -9.13
CA ASN A 301 -19.48 -3.60 -10.57
C ASN A 301 -19.69 -4.98 -11.28
N ARG A 302 -20.79 -5.67 -10.96
CA ARG A 302 -21.08 -7.05 -11.41
C ARG A 302 -21.85 -7.09 -12.74
N ILE A 303 -21.16 -6.75 -13.84
CA ILE A 303 -21.77 -6.62 -15.17
C ILE A 303 -22.47 -7.90 -15.63
N GLU A 304 -21.82 -9.07 -15.52
CA GLU A 304 -22.42 -10.35 -15.93
C GLU A 304 -23.70 -10.69 -15.16
N MET A 305 -23.79 -10.28 -13.89
CA MET A 305 -24.98 -10.48 -13.07
C MET A 305 -26.09 -9.50 -13.46
N LEU A 306 -25.74 -8.25 -13.79
CA LEU A 306 -26.68 -7.28 -14.34
C LEU A 306 -27.27 -7.80 -15.65
N GLU A 307 -26.44 -8.21 -16.60
CA GLU A 307 -26.88 -8.73 -17.89
C GLU A 307 -27.77 -9.96 -17.71
N PHE A 308 -27.36 -10.92 -16.85
CA PHE A 308 -28.16 -12.10 -16.53
C PHE A 308 -29.54 -11.73 -15.98
N LEU A 309 -29.63 -10.78 -15.04
CA LEU A 309 -30.91 -10.35 -14.49
C LEU A 309 -31.78 -9.66 -15.54
N CYS A 310 -31.18 -8.82 -16.40
CA CYS A 310 -31.90 -8.16 -17.49
C CYS A 310 -32.48 -9.17 -18.50
N GLU A 311 -31.76 -10.25 -18.77
CA GLU A 311 -32.20 -11.31 -19.69
C GLU A 311 -33.26 -12.24 -19.08
N ASN A 312 -33.17 -12.53 -17.78
CA ASN A 312 -33.98 -13.57 -17.14
C ASN A 312 -35.14 -13.03 -16.28
N VAL A 313 -35.17 -11.72 -16.02
CA VAL A 313 -36.23 -11.06 -15.23
C VAL A 313 -36.84 -9.91 -16.05
N PRO A 314 -37.88 -10.17 -16.87
CA PRO A 314 -38.46 -9.20 -17.82
C PRO A 314 -39.05 -7.90 -17.21
N CYS A 315 -39.04 -7.78 -15.88
CA CYS A 315 -39.56 -6.66 -15.12
C CYS A 315 -38.61 -6.24 -13.98
N PHE A 316 -37.32 -6.61 -14.04
CA PHE A 316 -36.34 -6.17 -13.06
C PHE A 316 -36.40 -4.64 -12.99
N ASN A 317 -36.78 -4.08 -11.84
CA ASN A 317 -36.97 -2.64 -11.59
C ASN A 317 -38.29 -2.01 -12.10
N ARG A 318 -39.31 -2.81 -12.47
CA ARG A 318 -40.70 -2.34 -12.60
C ARG A 318 -41.43 -2.58 -11.28
N SER A 319 -40.91 -2.05 -10.18
CA SER A 319 -41.66 -2.10 -8.92
C SER A 319 -42.99 -1.36 -9.15
N PRO A 320 -44.15 -2.04 -8.99
CA PRO A 320 -45.46 -1.43 -9.20
C PRO A 320 -45.76 -0.35 -8.15
N TYR A 321 -44.95 -0.25 -7.10
CA TYR A 321 -45.06 0.74 -6.03
C TYR A 321 -44.15 1.96 -6.23
N SER A 322 -43.20 1.93 -7.17
CA SER A 322 -42.30 3.04 -7.47
C SER A 322 -42.74 3.76 -8.76
N LEU A 323 -43.88 4.44 -8.74
CA LEU A 323 -44.23 5.42 -9.76
C LEU A 323 -43.20 6.57 -9.76
N GLY A 324 -42.11 6.41 -10.50
CA GLY A 324 -41.14 7.48 -10.78
C GLY A 324 -39.94 7.60 -9.84
N VAL A 325 -39.52 6.54 -9.13
CA VAL A 325 -38.26 6.59 -8.36
C VAL A 325 -37.08 6.45 -9.32
N PHE A 326 -36.36 7.55 -9.50
CA PHE A 326 -35.11 7.61 -10.25
C PHE A 326 -34.02 6.88 -9.47
N LYS A 327 -33.39 5.85 -10.03
CA LYS A 327 -32.16 5.31 -9.44
C LYS A 327 -31.00 6.21 -9.82
N GLU A 328 -30.49 6.96 -8.85
CA GLU A 328 -29.27 7.74 -9.02
C GLU A 328 -28.09 6.78 -9.05
N VAL A 329 -27.31 6.79 -10.14
CA VAL A 329 -26.11 5.97 -10.24
C VAL A 329 -24.93 6.91 -10.09
N ASN A 330 -24.12 6.67 -9.06
CA ASN A 330 -22.86 7.36 -8.92
C ASN A 330 -21.86 6.81 -9.94
N VAL A 331 -21.54 7.62 -10.94
CA VAL A 331 -20.71 7.21 -12.08
C VAL A 331 -19.23 7.12 -11.75
N GLU A 332 -18.82 7.70 -10.63
CA GLU A 332 -17.50 7.45 -10.08
C GLU A 332 -17.38 6.00 -9.58
N GLN A 333 -18.47 5.39 -9.12
CA GLN A 333 -18.49 4.01 -8.60
C GLN A 333 -18.61 2.94 -9.69
N CYS A 334 -19.14 3.30 -10.87
CA CYS A 334 -19.30 2.35 -11.97
C CYS A 334 -18.05 2.28 -12.83
N SER A 335 -17.68 1.10 -13.35
CA SER A 335 -16.73 1.00 -14.46
C SER A 335 -17.29 1.61 -15.75
N LEU A 336 -16.44 1.84 -16.75
CA LEU A 336 -16.89 2.31 -18.07
C LEU A 336 -17.84 1.29 -18.70
N GLU A 337 -17.47 0.01 -18.62
CA GLU A 337 -18.23 -1.12 -19.15
C GLU A 337 -19.58 -1.27 -18.44
N MET A 338 -19.67 -0.97 -17.14
CA MET A 338 -20.94 -0.94 -16.42
C MET A 338 -21.84 0.20 -16.91
N ILE A 339 -21.29 1.38 -17.18
CA ILE A 339 -22.08 2.50 -17.72
C ILE A 339 -22.58 2.14 -19.14
N GLU A 340 -21.74 1.51 -19.95
CA GLU A 340 -22.14 0.99 -21.26
C GLU A 340 -23.24 -0.07 -21.15
N ALA A 341 -23.12 -1.03 -20.23
CA ALA A 341 -24.13 -2.04 -19.96
C ALA A 341 -25.45 -1.41 -19.48
N LEU A 342 -25.39 -0.43 -18.58
CA LEU A 342 -26.56 0.32 -18.12
C LEU A 342 -27.24 1.11 -19.25
N HIS A 343 -26.49 1.63 -20.23
CA HIS A 343 -27.09 2.26 -21.41
C HIS A 343 -27.69 1.24 -22.38
N LYS A 344 -26.95 0.17 -22.65
CA LYS A 344 -27.37 -0.94 -23.52
C LYS A 344 -28.68 -1.56 -23.02
N HIS A 345 -28.82 -1.75 -21.71
CA HIS A 345 -29.99 -2.36 -21.08
C HIS A 345 -30.93 -1.34 -20.43
N GLY A 346 -30.61 -0.05 -20.44
CA GLY A 346 -31.38 0.98 -19.71
C GLY A 346 -32.82 1.13 -20.18
N GLN A 347 -33.07 0.89 -21.47
CA GLN A 347 -34.43 0.87 -22.02
C GLN A 347 -35.26 -0.31 -21.49
N SER A 348 -34.66 -1.47 -21.26
CA SER A 348 -35.34 -2.63 -20.67
C SER A 348 -35.61 -2.46 -19.17
N ILE A 349 -34.72 -1.78 -18.45
CA ILE A 349 -34.77 -1.66 -16.98
C ILE A 349 -35.49 -0.36 -16.53
N ASN A 350 -35.89 0.51 -17.47
CA ASN A 350 -36.50 1.83 -17.19
C ASN A 350 -35.69 2.68 -16.17
N ILE A 351 -34.35 2.51 -16.17
CA ILE A 351 -33.45 3.26 -15.30
C ILE A 351 -33.14 4.58 -15.97
N ARG A 352 -33.62 5.68 -15.40
CA ARG A 352 -33.09 7.00 -15.74
C ARG A 352 -31.90 7.28 -14.85
N ILE A 353 -30.72 7.08 -15.42
CA ILE A 353 -29.42 7.25 -14.76
C ILE A 353 -29.25 8.73 -14.42
N ARG A 354 -29.39 9.10 -13.14
CA ARG A 354 -28.95 10.42 -12.68
C ARG A 354 -27.51 10.31 -12.22
N TYR A 355 -26.65 10.96 -12.97
CA TYR A 355 -25.22 11.02 -12.70
C TYR A 355 -24.96 12.01 -11.58
N VAL A 356 -24.41 11.53 -10.46
CA VAL A 356 -23.95 12.35 -9.34
C VAL A 356 -22.42 12.35 -9.36
N TYR A 357 -21.80 13.54 -9.38
CA TYR A 357 -20.36 13.72 -9.50
C TYR A 357 -19.74 14.23 -8.20
N ARG A 358 -18.60 13.67 -7.81
CA ARG A 358 -17.79 14.12 -6.68
C ARG A 358 -16.32 14.24 -7.12
N ASN A 359 -16.08 15.21 -8.01
CA ASN A 359 -14.77 15.86 -8.24
C ASN A 359 -13.69 15.12 -9.04
N ASN A 360 -13.88 13.91 -9.56
CA ASN A 360 -12.84 13.26 -10.40
C ASN A 360 -13.38 12.83 -11.76
N LEU A 361 -13.24 13.72 -12.75
CA LEU A 361 -13.65 13.46 -14.13
C LEU A 361 -12.66 12.50 -14.80
N ASP A 362 -13.00 11.22 -14.84
CA ASP A 362 -12.43 10.28 -15.81
C ASP A 362 -12.76 10.79 -17.24
N PHE A 363 -11.77 10.81 -18.12
CA PHE A 363 -11.94 11.40 -19.45
C PHE A 363 -12.96 10.63 -20.27
N ASP A 364 -12.86 9.30 -20.30
CA ASP A 364 -13.70 8.45 -21.14
C ASP A 364 -15.14 8.46 -20.64
N LYS A 365 -15.36 8.37 -19.31
CA LYS A 365 -16.70 8.51 -18.72
C LYS A 365 -17.32 9.88 -19.01
N SER A 366 -16.52 10.95 -18.91
CA SER A 366 -17.00 12.30 -19.20
C SER A 366 -17.41 12.47 -20.66
N MET A 367 -16.63 11.91 -21.58
CA MET A 367 -16.94 11.95 -23.01
C MET A 367 -18.14 11.06 -23.36
N LEU A 368 -18.28 9.91 -22.71
CA LEU A 368 -19.45 9.04 -22.84
C LEU A 368 -20.71 9.79 -22.40
N MET A 369 -20.64 10.49 -21.27
CA MET A 369 -21.76 11.30 -20.78
C MET A 369 -22.06 12.50 -21.66
N TRP A 370 -21.03 13.19 -22.16
CA TRP A 370 -21.21 14.25 -23.14
C TRP A 370 -21.97 13.76 -24.38
N LYS A 371 -21.70 12.52 -24.81
CA LYS A 371 -22.35 11.88 -25.95
C LYS A 371 -23.81 11.51 -25.67
N TYR A 372 -24.14 11.00 -24.48
CA TYR A 372 -25.49 10.47 -24.17
C TYR A 372 -26.42 11.46 -23.43
N ASP A 373 -25.90 12.40 -22.63
CA ASP A 373 -26.69 13.36 -21.86
C ASP A 373 -25.91 14.68 -21.64
N ARG A 374 -25.76 15.45 -22.73
CA ARG A 374 -25.01 16.71 -22.74
C ARG A 374 -25.54 17.75 -21.76
N GLU A 375 -26.87 17.89 -21.64
CA GLU A 375 -27.48 18.92 -20.80
C GLU A 375 -27.21 18.66 -19.31
N HIS A 376 -27.39 17.41 -18.85
CA HIS A 376 -27.10 17.04 -17.48
C HIS A 376 -25.59 17.14 -17.19
N PHE A 377 -24.74 16.76 -18.14
CA PHE A 377 -23.29 16.94 -18.03
C PHE A 377 -22.91 18.42 -17.82
N LEU A 378 -23.45 19.33 -18.64
CA LEU A 378 -23.21 20.78 -18.51
C LEU A 378 -23.72 21.34 -17.18
N ASN A 379 -24.88 20.89 -16.70
CA ASN A 379 -25.42 21.33 -15.42
C ASN A 379 -24.55 20.89 -14.23
N ASN A 380 -23.97 19.69 -14.29
CA ASN A 380 -23.01 19.24 -13.28
C ASN A 380 -21.68 19.99 -13.32
N LEU A 381 -21.20 20.36 -14.51
CA LEU A 381 -19.96 21.15 -14.63
C LEU A 381 -20.05 22.52 -13.96
N LYS A 382 -21.25 23.13 -13.88
CA LYS A 382 -21.46 24.41 -13.18
C LYS A 382 -21.12 24.34 -11.69
N THR A 383 -21.33 23.18 -11.07
CA THR A 383 -21.19 22.98 -9.62
C THR A 383 -19.92 22.20 -9.25
N THR A 384 -19.22 21.63 -10.23
CA THR A 384 -18.09 20.72 -10.00
C THR A 384 -16.75 21.41 -10.22
N ILE A 385 -15.80 21.17 -9.31
CA ILE A 385 -14.42 21.60 -9.48
C ILE A 385 -13.73 20.61 -10.41
N ILE A 386 -13.15 21.10 -11.52
CA ILE A 386 -12.52 20.23 -12.52
C ILE A 386 -11.10 19.89 -12.09
N THR A 387 -10.81 18.59 -12.06
CA THR A 387 -9.51 18.01 -11.67
C THR A 387 -8.76 17.37 -12.85
N ASN A 388 -9.40 17.20 -14.00
CA ASN A 388 -8.79 16.60 -15.19
C ASN A 388 -8.65 17.63 -16.32
N LEU A 389 -7.40 18.01 -16.64
CA LEU A 389 -7.13 19.00 -17.68
C LEU A 389 -7.43 18.51 -19.09
N LYS A 390 -7.33 17.22 -19.38
CA LYS A 390 -7.72 16.69 -20.71
C LYS A 390 -9.20 16.91 -20.96
N VAL A 391 -10.06 16.64 -19.96
CA VAL A 391 -11.49 16.90 -20.07
C VAL A 391 -11.72 18.39 -20.28
N LEU A 392 -11.13 19.23 -19.43
CA LEU A 392 -11.26 20.67 -19.54
C LEU A 392 -10.84 21.20 -20.91
N ARG A 393 -9.68 20.78 -21.43
CA ARG A 393 -9.18 21.16 -22.75
C ARG A 393 -10.13 20.77 -23.88
N CYS A 394 -10.76 19.60 -23.77
CA CYS A 394 -11.71 19.13 -24.76
C CYS A 394 -13.01 19.94 -24.73
N ILE A 395 -13.58 20.20 -23.54
CA ILE A 395 -14.88 20.85 -23.41
C ILE A 395 -14.79 22.38 -23.51
N TYR A 396 -13.71 23.00 -23.00
CA TYR A 396 -13.60 24.44 -22.81
C TYR A 396 -13.85 25.24 -24.10
N PRO A 397 -13.31 24.86 -25.28
CA PRO A 397 -13.60 25.56 -26.54
C PRO A 397 -15.10 25.65 -26.86
N HIS A 398 -15.89 24.66 -26.45
CA HIS A 398 -17.33 24.59 -26.73
C HIS A 398 -18.18 25.37 -25.75
N VAL A 399 -17.66 25.67 -24.55
CA VAL A 399 -18.48 26.15 -23.44
C VAL A 399 -17.90 27.38 -22.72
N LYS A 400 -16.72 27.88 -23.14
CA LYS A 400 -16.04 29.04 -22.54
C LYS A 400 -16.86 30.34 -22.55
N ASN A 401 -17.89 30.43 -23.38
CA ASN A 401 -18.76 31.60 -23.41
C ASN A 401 -19.91 31.53 -22.40
N GLU A 402 -20.21 30.33 -21.89
CA GLU A 402 -21.37 30.04 -21.06
C GLU A 402 -21.01 29.85 -19.58
N PHE A 403 -19.77 29.44 -19.27
CA PHE A 403 -19.36 29.08 -17.91
C PHE A 403 -18.06 29.73 -17.46
N ASN A 404 -17.98 29.96 -16.15
CA ASN A 404 -16.75 30.32 -15.44
C ASN A 404 -16.19 29.07 -14.77
N PHE A 405 -14.97 28.70 -15.14
CA PHE A 405 -14.28 27.55 -14.59
C PHE A 405 -13.34 27.98 -13.47
N THR A 406 -13.36 27.24 -12.37
CA THR A 406 -12.34 27.33 -11.33
C THR A 406 -11.64 25.99 -11.26
N ILE A 407 -10.32 26.01 -11.45
CA ILE A 407 -9.52 24.80 -11.41
C ILE A 407 -9.21 24.43 -9.95
N ALA A 408 -9.38 23.15 -9.63
CA ALA A 408 -9.11 22.65 -8.28
C ALA A 408 -7.64 22.83 -7.90
N ARG A 409 -7.37 23.09 -6.62
CA ARG A 409 -6.02 22.90 -6.07
C ARG A 409 -5.57 21.44 -6.25
N SER A 410 -6.47 20.47 -6.29
CA SER A 410 -6.15 19.04 -6.44
C SER A 410 -5.63 18.63 -7.83
N LEU A 411 -5.36 19.56 -8.75
CA LEU A 411 -4.53 19.26 -9.93
C LEU A 411 -3.13 18.73 -9.58
N TYR A 412 -2.74 18.81 -8.31
CA TYR A 412 -1.48 18.28 -7.80
C TYR A 412 -1.32 16.75 -7.89
N SER A 413 -2.23 16.01 -8.52
CA SER A 413 -2.03 14.58 -8.83
C SER A 413 -2.04 14.29 -10.32
N TYR A 414 -2.25 15.31 -11.16
CA TYR A 414 -2.44 15.13 -12.60
C TYR A 414 -1.09 15.24 -13.36
N PRO A 415 -0.77 14.29 -14.26
CA PRO A 415 0.45 14.30 -15.04
C PRO A 415 0.42 15.42 -16.10
N LEU A 416 0.95 16.60 -15.77
CA LEU A 416 0.98 17.75 -16.68
C LEU A 416 1.87 17.48 -17.89
N VAL A 417 1.40 17.89 -19.07
CA VAL A 417 2.20 17.94 -20.31
C VAL A 417 2.35 19.38 -20.82
N LYS A 418 3.20 19.61 -21.82
CA LYS A 418 3.45 20.97 -22.35
C LYS A 418 2.18 21.63 -22.87
N GLU A 419 1.30 20.85 -23.51
CA GLU A 419 0.03 21.32 -24.04
C GLU A 419 -0.93 21.76 -22.92
N ASP A 420 -0.80 21.18 -21.72
CA ASP A 420 -1.57 21.62 -20.56
C ASP A 420 -1.03 22.96 -20.03
N ILE A 421 0.29 23.16 -20.03
CA ILE A 421 0.91 24.44 -19.70
C ILE A 421 0.45 25.53 -20.67
N ASP A 422 0.51 25.25 -21.98
CA ASP A 422 0.03 26.19 -23.00
C ASP A 422 -1.43 26.56 -22.78
N PHE A 423 -2.29 25.55 -22.60
CA PHE A 423 -3.70 25.77 -22.36
C PHE A 423 -3.96 26.63 -21.11
N LEU A 424 -3.30 26.31 -19.99
CA LEU A 424 -3.48 27.04 -18.73
C LEU A 424 -3.01 28.49 -18.85
N PHE A 425 -1.83 28.74 -19.40
CA PHE A 425 -1.28 30.10 -19.52
C PHE A 425 -2.04 30.95 -20.54
N GLN A 426 -2.46 30.37 -21.67
CA GLN A 426 -3.18 31.11 -22.73
C GLN A 426 -4.63 31.44 -22.35
N ASN A 427 -5.26 30.61 -21.51
CA ASN A 427 -6.68 30.77 -21.17
C ASN A 427 -6.91 31.28 -19.74
N ALA A 428 -5.87 31.39 -18.91
CA ALA A 428 -5.99 31.96 -17.57
C ALA A 428 -6.57 33.38 -17.63
N GLY A 429 -7.65 33.62 -16.88
CA GLY A 429 -8.34 34.90 -16.88
C GLY A 429 -9.65 34.86 -16.10
N GLU A 430 -10.56 35.77 -16.42
CA GLU A 430 -11.83 35.91 -15.70
C GLU A 430 -12.69 34.64 -15.78
N LYS A 431 -12.73 34.02 -16.96
CA LYS A 431 -13.56 32.83 -17.23
C LYS A 431 -12.88 31.51 -16.87
N LEU A 432 -11.56 31.49 -16.72
CA LEU A 432 -10.81 30.32 -16.27
C LEU A 432 -9.86 30.76 -15.15
N LYS A 433 -10.34 30.63 -13.91
CA LYS A 433 -9.60 30.99 -12.71
C LYS A 433 -8.61 29.88 -12.38
N VAL A 434 -7.33 30.15 -12.68
CA VAL A 434 -6.20 29.25 -12.41
C VAL A 434 -5.18 29.99 -11.54
N ASN A 435 -4.69 29.32 -10.49
CA ASN A 435 -3.57 29.84 -9.71
C ASN A 435 -2.25 29.34 -10.32
N LEU A 436 -1.70 30.10 -11.27
CA LEU A 436 -0.55 29.67 -12.09
C LEU A 436 0.74 29.50 -11.27
N ASP A 437 0.91 30.26 -10.18
CA ASP A 437 2.00 30.06 -9.21
C ASP A 437 1.95 28.66 -8.58
N ASN A 438 0.77 28.21 -8.15
CA ASN A 438 0.58 26.88 -7.59
C ASN A 438 0.90 25.78 -8.61
N ILE A 439 0.62 26.01 -9.89
CA ILE A 439 1.01 25.08 -10.97
C ILE A 439 2.54 25.01 -11.08
N VAL A 440 3.25 26.14 -11.04
CA VAL A 440 4.71 26.15 -11.06
C VAL A 440 5.31 25.51 -9.80
N ILE A 441 4.74 25.78 -8.63
CA ILE A 441 5.11 25.15 -7.36
C ILE A 441 4.94 23.63 -7.46
N PHE A 442 3.81 23.19 -8.01
CA PHE A 442 3.54 21.77 -8.22
C PHE A 442 4.55 21.11 -9.16
N ILE A 443 4.87 21.76 -10.28
CA ILE A 443 5.91 21.32 -11.23
C ILE A 443 7.27 21.18 -10.52
N MET A 444 7.62 22.12 -9.65
CA MET A 444 8.85 22.04 -8.83
C MET A 444 8.84 20.85 -7.89
N PHE A 445 7.76 20.64 -7.13
CA PHE A 445 7.64 19.51 -6.18
C PHE A 445 7.69 18.14 -6.87
N ASN A 446 7.29 18.06 -8.13
CA ASN A 446 7.32 16.82 -8.92
C ASN A 446 8.56 16.70 -9.82
N ALA A 447 9.56 17.56 -9.60
CA ALA A 447 10.84 17.50 -10.31
C ALA A 447 10.72 17.56 -11.85
N ARG A 448 9.68 18.23 -12.37
CA ARG A 448 9.41 18.38 -13.81
C ARG A 448 10.24 19.49 -14.43
N ILE A 449 11.55 19.27 -14.52
CA ILE A 449 12.51 20.25 -15.09
C ILE A 449 12.17 20.56 -16.54
N ASP A 450 11.72 19.57 -17.31
CA ASP A 450 11.28 19.73 -18.70
C ASP A 450 10.18 20.81 -18.84
N LEU A 451 9.23 20.84 -17.90
CA LEU A 451 8.16 21.84 -17.88
C LEU A 451 8.64 23.19 -17.32
N LEU A 452 9.58 23.20 -16.36
CA LEU A 452 10.20 24.43 -15.88
C LEU A 452 11.01 25.11 -16.99
N GLU A 453 11.84 24.36 -17.69
CA GLU A 453 12.59 24.82 -18.87
C GLU A 453 11.64 25.35 -19.94
N TYR A 454 10.54 24.63 -20.19
CA TYR A 454 9.52 25.08 -21.13
C TYR A 454 8.92 26.43 -20.73
N ILE A 455 8.46 26.56 -19.48
CA ILE A 455 7.90 27.81 -18.94
C ILE A 455 8.93 28.96 -19.00
N TRP A 456 10.19 28.68 -18.67
CA TRP A 456 11.26 29.69 -18.67
C TRP A 456 11.77 30.06 -20.06
N SER A 457 11.61 29.17 -21.04
CA SER A 457 11.94 29.45 -22.45
C SER A 457 10.91 30.37 -23.13
N ASN A 458 9.68 30.42 -22.60
CA ASN A 458 8.62 31.28 -23.10
C ASN A 458 8.60 32.61 -22.32
N SER A 459 8.96 33.70 -22.99
CA SER A 459 9.05 35.03 -22.37
C SER A 459 7.73 35.53 -21.78
N GLU A 460 6.60 35.18 -22.39
CA GLU A 460 5.28 35.57 -21.91
C GLU A 460 4.96 34.84 -20.60
N TYR A 461 5.17 33.53 -20.56
CA TYR A 461 4.92 32.71 -19.37
C TYR A 461 5.81 33.14 -18.21
N LEU A 462 7.10 33.36 -18.49
CA LEU A 462 8.05 33.86 -17.50
C LEU A 462 7.64 35.24 -16.96
N SER A 463 7.13 36.14 -17.80
CA SER A 463 6.67 37.46 -17.36
C SER A 463 5.47 37.36 -16.39
N THR A 464 4.58 36.40 -16.63
CA THR A 464 3.43 36.12 -15.75
C THR A 464 3.91 35.55 -14.41
N ILE A 465 4.82 34.59 -14.43
CA ILE A 465 5.37 33.99 -13.20
C ILE A 465 6.13 35.01 -12.35
N ARG A 466 6.89 35.92 -12.96
CA ARG A 466 7.58 37.00 -12.23
C ARG A 466 6.64 37.94 -11.46
N LYS A 467 5.38 38.07 -11.91
CA LYS A 467 4.37 38.86 -11.19
C LYS A 467 3.75 38.11 -10.01
N LEU A 468 3.77 36.78 -10.07
CA LEU A 468 3.12 35.91 -9.07
C LEU A 468 4.08 35.40 -8.00
N LEU A 469 5.33 35.11 -8.35
CA LEU A 469 6.34 34.55 -7.45
C LEU A 469 7.59 35.43 -7.41
N ASN A 470 7.97 35.85 -6.21
CA ASN A 470 9.25 36.52 -5.99
C ASN A 470 10.41 35.50 -5.95
N ASN A 471 11.63 36.00 -6.12
CA ASN A 471 12.85 35.17 -6.17
C ASN A 471 13.04 34.32 -4.90
N GLU A 472 12.66 34.85 -3.74
CA GLU A 472 12.77 34.15 -2.45
C GLU A 472 11.81 32.95 -2.37
N SER A 473 10.54 33.14 -2.75
CA SER A 473 9.56 32.06 -2.85
C SER A 473 10.01 30.98 -3.83
N LEU A 474 10.55 31.35 -4.99
CA LEU A 474 11.04 30.39 -5.98
C LEU A 474 12.12 29.47 -5.41
N ILE A 475 13.14 30.04 -4.75
CA ILE A 475 14.20 29.21 -4.16
C ILE A 475 13.69 28.37 -3.00
N ASP A 476 12.74 28.89 -2.21
CA ASP A 476 12.11 28.19 -1.11
C ASP A 476 11.43 26.91 -1.60
N TYR A 477 10.60 27.02 -2.63
CA TYR A 477 9.93 25.86 -3.21
C TYR A 477 10.89 24.91 -3.92
N ALA A 478 11.95 25.43 -4.53
CA ALA A 478 12.99 24.60 -5.10
C ALA A 478 13.72 23.77 -4.03
N ILE A 479 14.00 24.34 -2.85
CA ILE A 479 14.57 23.59 -1.71
C ILE A 479 13.55 22.61 -1.14
N LYS A 480 12.28 23.04 -0.96
CA LYS A 480 11.18 22.18 -0.46
C LYS A 480 10.92 20.99 -1.37
N SER A 481 11.23 21.08 -2.66
CA SER A 481 11.12 19.94 -3.58
C SER A 481 12.03 18.77 -3.20
N GLY A 482 13.13 19.03 -2.47
CA GLY A 482 14.15 18.02 -2.18
C GLY A 482 14.88 17.51 -3.43
N HIS A 483 14.68 18.10 -4.60
CA HIS A 483 15.25 17.65 -5.86
C HIS A 483 16.41 18.57 -6.30
N ASN A 484 17.65 18.11 -6.13
CA ASN A 484 18.84 18.92 -6.41
C ASN A 484 18.84 19.50 -7.85
N PRO A 485 18.51 18.76 -8.93
CA PRO A 485 18.45 19.35 -10.26
C PRO A 485 17.44 20.51 -10.39
N THR A 486 16.27 20.40 -9.76
CA THR A 486 15.26 21.50 -9.72
C THR A 486 15.82 22.70 -8.97
N PHE A 487 16.47 22.46 -7.83
CA PHE A 487 17.18 23.49 -7.07
C PHE A 487 18.28 24.18 -7.90
N GLN A 488 19.11 23.42 -8.62
CA GLN A 488 20.16 23.98 -9.48
C GLN A 488 19.60 24.79 -10.63
N PHE A 489 18.51 24.33 -11.26
CA PHE A 489 17.83 25.07 -12.34
C PHE A 489 17.35 26.44 -11.85
N ILE A 490 16.60 26.47 -10.74
CA ILE A 490 16.10 27.71 -10.17
C ILE A 490 17.26 28.60 -9.70
N ARG A 491 18.28 28.03 -9.06
CA ARG A 491 19.48 28.79 -8.65
C ARG A 491 20.21 29.42 -9.83
N HIS A 492 20.39 28.67 -10.92
CA HIS A 492 21.05 29.16 -12.12
C HIS A 492 20.28 30.37 -12.69
N TYR A 493 18.95 30.26 -12.73
CA TYR A 493 18.09 31.35 -13.14
C TYR A 493 18.16 32.59 -12.22
N LEU A 494 18.20 32.40 -10.90
CA LEU A 494 18.33 33.50 -9.93
C LEU A 494 19.71 34.18 -9.98
N GLY A 495 20.70 33.51 -10.57
CA GLY A 495 22.06 33.99 -10.69
C GLY A 495 22.89 33.86 -9.40
N THR A 496 24.19 34.16 -9.51
CA THR A 496 25.16 34.02 -8.42
C THR A 496 24.99 35.05 -7.30
N GLN A 497 24.19 36.09 -7.52
CA GLN A 497 23.98 37.17 -6.55
C GLN A 497 22.93 36.81 -5.48
N PHE A 498 22.20 35.71 -5.64
CA PHE A 498 21.23 35.27 -4.64
C PHE A 498 21.94 34.81 -3.36
N LYS A 499 21.65 35.47 -2.23
CA LYS A 499 22.25 35.16 -0.93
C LYS A 499 21.40 34.17 -0.16
N PHE A 500 21.97 33.00 0.14
CA PHE A 500 21.34 32.05 1.06
C PHE A 500 21.42 32.55 2.50
N ASN A 501 20.50 32.07 3.33
CA ASN A 501 20.41 32.41 4.75
C ASN A 501 20.21 31.12 5.58
N VAL A 502 20.22 31.23 6.89
CA VAL A 502 20.05 30.10 7.82
C VAL A 502 18.70 29.39 7.64
N TYR A 503 17.66 30.13 7.25
CA TYR A 503 16.34 29.55 7.01
C TYR A 503 16.37 28.60 5.80
N HIS A 504 17.02 28.98 4.70
CA HIS A 504 17.21 28.08 3.55
C HIS A 504 17.99 26.80 3.92
N LEU A 505 18.98 26.90 4.80
CA LEU A 505 19.71 25.71 5.29
C LEU A 505 18.78 24.81 6.13
N THR A 506 18.05 25.40 7.06
CA THR A 506 17.04 24.69 7.88
C THR A 506 16.01 24.00 7.00
N LEU A 507 15.57 24.67 5.94
CA LEU A 507 14.65 24.13 4.95
C LEU A 507 15.29 22.92 4.23
N SER A 508 16.52 23.03 3.75
CA SER A 508 17.19 21.92 3.07
C SER A 508 17.40 20.69 3.96
N LEU A 509 17.68 20.90 5.26
CA LEU A 509 17.76 19.83 6.27
C LEU A 509 16.41 19.14 6.43
N LYS A 510 15.32 19.92 6.53
CA LYS A 510 13.95 19.41 6.66
C LYS A 510 13.51 18.55 5.46
N TYR A 511 13.96 18.90 4.25
CA TYR A 511 13.61 18.21 3.01
C TYR A 511 14.67 17.22 2.51
N ARG A 512 15.66 16.88 3.36
CA ARG A 512 16.52 15.69 3.26
C ARG A 512 17.29 15.53 1.94
N ASN A 513 17.79 16.62 1.39
CA ASN A 513 18.70 16.54 0.26
C ASN A 513 20.11 17.00 0.67
N ILE A 514 21.01 16.03 0.89
CA ILE A 514 22.38 16.28 1.33
C ILE A 514 23.14 17.21 0.38
N GLU A 515 22.93 17.12 -0.94
CA GLU A 515 23.62 17.97 -1.91
C GLU A 515 23.19 19.44 -1.77
N ILE A 516 21.89 19.68 -1.58
CA ILE A 516 21.36 21.03 -1.32
C ILE A 516 21.88 21.55 0.03
N VAL A 517 21.86 20.71 1.08
CA VAL A 517 22.40 21.06 2.41
C VAL A 517 23.87 21.46 2.31
N LEU A 518 24.70 20.63 1.68
CA LEU A 518 26.13 20.87 1.49
C LEU A 518 26.37 22.17 0.73
N PHE A 519 25.61 22.39 -0.34
CA PHE A 519 25.74 23.58 -1.15
C PHE A 519 25.39 24.85 -0.36
N ILE A 520 24.23 24.88 0.30
CA ILE A 520 23.79 26.04 1.08
C ILE A 520 24.72 26.26 2.27
N HIS A 521 25.15 25.21 2.96
CA HIS A 521 26.08 25.31 4.08
C HIS A 521 27.41 25.95 3.64
N LYS A 522 27.96 25.53 2.50
CA LYS A 522 29.20 26.11 1.96
C LYS A 522 29.07 27.61 1.67
N GLN A 523 27.89 28.07 1.26
CA GLN A 523 27.64 29.49 0.98
C GLN A 523 27.46 30.35 2.24
N LEU A 524 27.17 29.75 3.40
CA LEU A 524 26.90 30.49 4.63
C LEU A 524 28.16 30.86 5.43
N GLU A 525 29.33 30.30 5.10
CA GLU A 525 30.71 30.55 5.59
C GLU A 525 30.94 30.84 7.10
N SER A 526 29.93 30.93 7.98
CA SER A 526 30.07 31.62 9.27
C SER A 526 29.11 31.24 10.41
N SER A 527 28.03 30.49 10.20
CA SER A 527 27.06 30.20 11.29
C SER A 527 27.12 28.76 11.79
N LYS A 528 28.16 28.41 12.59
CA LYS A 528 28.24 27.10 13.27
C LYS A 528 27.07 26.86 14.24
N THR A 529 26.43 27.91 14.74
CA THR A 529 25.51 27.87 15.88
C THR A 529 24.06 27.47 15.56
N SER A 530 23.57 27.61 14.31
CA SER A 530 22.15 27.39 14.00
C SER A 530 21.76 25.96 13.60
N ILE A 531 22.74 25.11 13.26
CA ILE A 531 22.48 23.76 12.73
C ILE A 531 22.18 22.77 13.86
N LEU A 532 22.71 23.04 15.06
CA LEU A 532 22.59 22.17 16.23
C LEU A 532 21.14 21.98 16.71
N ASN A 533 20.29 23.00 16.56
CA ASN A 533 18.88 22.90 16.96
C ASN A 533 18.07 21.95 16.07
N ASN A 534 18.57 21.59 14.88
CA ASN A 534 17.88 20.73 13.93
C ASN A 534 18.36 19.26 13.96
N VAL A 535 19.39 18.91 14.74
CA VAL A 535 19.91 17.53 14.83
C VAL A 535 18.80 16.56 15.25
N TYR A 536 17.93 16.97 16.17
CA TYR A 536 16.80 16.15 16.61
C TYR A 536 15.84 15.83 15.47
N THR A 537 15.54 16.83 14.63
CA THR A 537 14.74 16.61 13.43
C THR A 537 15.42 15.62 12.49
N LEU A 538 16.75 15.63 12.38
CA LEU A 538 17.48 14.66 11.54
C LEU A 538 17.42 13.23 12.09
N ILE A 539 17.49 13.07 13.40
CA ILE A 539 17.35 11.78 14.09
C ILE A 539 15.94 11.22 13.86
N ASP A 540 14.91 12.04 14.07
CA ASP A 540 13.51 11.69 13.82
C ASP A 540 13.26 11.31 12.35
N MET A 541 14.02 11.91 11.43
CA MET A 541 13.91 11.68 10.00
C MET A 541 14.60 10.40 9.51
N ASN A 542 15.41 9.75 10.34
CA ASN A 542 16.16 8.56 10.00
C ASN A 542 17.12 8.72 8.79
N ASP A 543 17.84 9.83 8.71
CA ASP A 543 18.81 10.10 7.65
C ASP A 543 20.25 9.97 8.17
N LEU A 544 20.75 8.73 8.25
CA LEU A 544 22.09 8.45 8.78
C LEU A 544 23.20 9.21 8.03
N PRO A 545 23.23 9.30 6.68
CA PRO A 545 24.23 10.11 5.98
C PRO A 545 24.23 11.57 6.44
N LEU A 546 23.05 12.18 6.58
CA LEU A 546 22.93 13.57 7.01
C LEU A 546 23.30 13.73 8.50
N VAL A 547 22.93 12.77 9.35
CA VAL A 547 23.40 12.71 10.74
C VAL A 547 24.92 12.62 10.79
N LYS A 548 25.54 11.68 10.07
CA LYS A 548 27.01 11.54 9.99
C LYS A 548 27.66 12.87 9.61
N TYR A 549 27.23 13.46 8.49
CA TYR A 549 27.72 14.76 8.05
C TYR A 549 27.61 15.84 9.13
N VAL A 550 26.46 15.96 9.80
CA VAL A 550 26.27 16.96 10.86
C VAL A 550 27.15 16.65 12.08
N THR A 551 27.21 15.40 12.53
CA THR A 551 28.05 15.00 13.68
C THR A 551 29.55 15.14 13.42
N GLU A 552 30.00 15.03 12.17
CA GLU A 552 31.41 15.19 11.79
C GLU A 552 31.82 16.66 11.67
N ASN A 553 30.89 17.55 11.32
CA ASN A 553 31.16 18.95 11.07
C ASN A 553 30.80 19.88 12.24
N TYR A 554 30.01 19.39 13.22
CA TYR A 554 29.59 20.19 14.38
C TYR A 554 29.70 19.40 15.69
N SER A 555 30.14 20.09 16.75
CA SER A 555 30.12 19.58 18.11
C SER A 555 28.69 19.62 18.66
N PHE A 556 28.13 18.48 19.01
CA PHE A 556 26.80 18.38 19.63
C PHE A 556 26.86 17.44 20.84
N LYS A 557 25.92 17.62 21.78
CA LYS A 557 25.69 16.69 22.90
C LYS A 557 24.31 16.08 22.69
N VAL A 558 24.19 14.75 22.72
CA VAL A 558 22.89 14.09 22.68
C VAL A 558 22.28 14.16 24.08
N ASN A 559 21.11 14.76 24.22
CA ASN A 559 20.36 14.64 25.45
C ASN A 559 19.53 13.35 25.40
N TYR A 560 19.98 12.29 26.07
CA TYR A 560 19.43 10.92 25.99
C TYR A 560 18.04 10.70 26.58
N SER A 561 17.23 11.74 26.81
CA SER A 561 15.83 11.56 27.21
C SER A 561 14.94 10.99 26.09
N PHE A 562 15.52 10.28 25.11
CA PHE A 562 14.84 9.80 23.92
C PHE A 562 14.07 8.50 24.20
N ASN A 563 12.81 8.52 23.81
CA ASN A 563 11.95 7.35 23.73
C ASN A 563 12.60 6.28 22.83
N SER A 564 12.62 5.05 23.33
CA SER A 564 13.24 3.83 22.76
C SER A 564 12.69 3.33 21.42
N TYR A 565 11.97 4.19 20.68
CA TYR A 565 11.25 3.83 19.45
C TYR A 565 11.87 4.41 18.16
N LEU A 566 12.96 5.18 18.26
CA LEU A 566 13.65 5.77 17.10
C LEU A 566 14.68 4.81 16.49
N ASN A 567 15.02 5.01 15.21
CA ASN A 567 15.85 4.12 14.42
C ASN A 567 17.15 3.73 15.14
N PHE A 568 17.27 2.43 15.43
CA PHE A 568 18.33 1.84 16.24
C PHE A 568 19.74 2.12 15.69
N THR A 569 19.89 2.17 14.36
CA THR A 569 21.18 2.41 13.69
C THR A 569 21.72 3.81 14.01
N ILE A 570 20.87 4.84 13.99
CA ILE A 570 21.28 6.21 14.33
C ILE A 570 21.60 6.33 15.81
N TYR A 571 20.74 5.79 16.68
CA TYR A 571 20.97 5.84 18.13
C TYR A 571 22.31 5.19 18.50
N GLN A 572 22.60 4.04 17.90
CA GLN A 572 23.84 3.31 18.15
C GLN A 572 25.06 4.05 17.59
N TYR A 573 24.96 4.63 16.38
CA TYR A 573 26.01 5.51 15.83
C TYR A 573 26.33 6.67 16.77
N LEU A 574 25.29 7.33 17.30
CA LEU A 574 25.44 8.44 18.24
C LEU A 574 26.05 7.98 19.58
N THR A 575 25.59 6.86 20.13
CA THR A 575 26.10 6.29 21.39
C THR A 575 27.58 5.90 21.26
N ASP A 576 27.97 5.28 20.16
CA ASP A 576 29.37 4.93 19.90
C ASP A 576 30.24 6.17 19.74
N LYS A 577 29.75 7.20 19.03
CA LYS A 577 30.47 8.47 18.90
C LYS A 577 30.67 9.16 20.24
N GLU A 578 29.70 9.12 21.13
CA GLU A 578 29.85 9.68 22.47
C GLU A 578 30.77 8.86 23.38
N ARG A 579 30.91 7.55 23.17
CA ARG A 579 31.92 6.76 23.90
C ARG A 579 33.35 7.08 23.46
N ILE A 580 33.53 7.60 22.25
CA ILE A 580 34.83 7.94 21.66
C ILE A 580 35.30 9.36 22.06
N ASN A 581 34.35 10.28 22.27
CA ASN A 581 34.60 11.66 22.66
C ASN A 581 34.62 11.83 24.18
#